data_AF-A0AAE7P1A6-F1
#
_entry.id   AF-A0AAE7P1A6-F1
#
_cell.length_a   1.000
_cell.length_b   1.000
_cell.length_c   1.000
_cell.angle_alpha   90.00
_cell.angle_beta   90.00
_cell.angle_gamma   90.00
#
_symmetry.space_group_name_H-M   'P 1'
#
loop_
_entity.id
_entity.type
_entity.pdbx_description
1 polymer ?
#
loop_
_entity_poly.entity_id
_entity_poly.type
_entity_poly.pdbx_seq_one_letter_code
_entity_poly.pdbx_strand_id
1 'polypeptide(L)'
;MKIALVSEPVRVLSRKKTSSARTLTEIRSLARSHTRTAIRVLVGIMRSEDATPAARVSAANAILDRGWGKAAQPVENGEDGVLELIHRIERIIVHPNSSNGGDAVHDA
;
A
#
# COMPACT_ATOMS: atom_id res chain seq x y z
N MET A 1 54.04 0.58 -13.01
CA MET A 1 53.23 -0.42 -12.27
C MET A 1 51.79 -0.24 -12.67
N LYS A 2 51.16 -1.27 -13.27
CA LYS A 2 49.83 -1.21 -13.88
C LYS A 2 48.84 -1.82 -12.88
N ILE A 3 47.90 -1.03 -12.35
CA ILE A 3 46.83 -1.53 -11.48
C ILE A 3 45.62 -1.77 -12.37
N ALA A 4 45.30 -3.04 -12.60
CA ALA A 4 44.07 -3.44 -13.27
C ALA A 4 42.92 -3.39 -12.25
N LEU A 5 42.03 -2.42 -12.38
CA LEU A 5 40.73 -2.44 -11.71
C LEU A 5 39.83 -3.40 -12.49
N VAL A 6 39.75 -4.64 -12.02
CA VAL A 6 38.76 -5.61 -12.50
C VAL A 6 37.38 -5.09 -12.07
N SER A 7 36.62 -4.59 -13.05
CA SER A 7 35.22 -4.22 -12.88
C SER A 7 34.38 -5.50 -12.97
N GLU A 8 34.14 -6.12 -11.82
CA GLU A 8 33.13 -7.18 -11.73
C GLU A 8 31.73 -6.56 -11.88
N PRO A 9 30.90 -7.04 -12.82
CA PRO A 9 29.54 -6.52 -12.95
C PRO A 9 28.71 -6.97 -11.73
N VAL A 10 28.22 -5.98 -10.98
CA VAL A 10 27.21 -6.18 -9.93
C VAL A 10 26.05 -6.97 -10.55
N ARG A 11 25.88 -8.23 -10.13
CA ARG A 11 24.71 -9.04 -10.52
C ARG A 11 23.46 -8.38 -9.97
N VAL A 12 22.81 -7.58 -10.81
CA VAL A 12 21.45 -7.11 -10.56
C VAL A 12 20.56 -8.34 -10.57
N LEU A 13 20.10 -8.76 -9.39
CA LEU A 13 19.13 -9.84 -9.24
C LEU A 13 17.89 -9.46 -10.06
N SER A 14 17.71 -10.12 -11.20
CA SER A 14 16.52 -9.97 -12.03
C SER A 14 15.29 -10.20 -11.16
N ARG A 15 14.52 -9.12 -10.91
CA ARG A 15 13.31 -9.16 -10.10
C ARG A 15 12.29 -10.02 -10.83
N LYS A 16 12.22 -11.30 -10.46
CA LYS A 16 11.16 -12.21 -10.91
C LYS A 16 9.83 -11.53 -10.59
N LYS A 17 9.08 -11.15 -11.62
CA LYS A 17 7.79 -10.45 -11.50
C LYS A 17 6.82 -11.41 -10.80
N THR A 18 6.68 -11.29 -9.49
CA THR A 18 5.79 -12.15 -8.71
C THR A 18 4.35 -11.83 -9.09
N SER A 19 3.70 -12.77 -9.78
CA SER A 19 2.26 -12.75 -10.11
C SER A 19 1.38 -12.55 -8.87
N SER A 20 1.87 -12.95 -7.70
CA SER A 20 1.23 -12.79 -6.37
C SER A 20 0.89 -11.34 -5.98
N ALA A 21 1.67 -10.35 -6.40
CA ALA A 21 1.36 -8.95 -6.05
C ALA A 21 0.13 -8.42 -6.81
N ARG A 22 -0.08 -8.89 -8.05
CA ARG A 22 -1.29 -8.54 -8.83
C ARG A 22 -2.53 -9.19 -8.24
N THR A 23 -2.44 -10.49 -7.88
CA THR A 23 -3.58 -11.21 -7.27
C THR A 23 -4.00 -10.59 -5.94
N LEU A 24 -3.06 -10.18 -5.08
CA LEU A 24 -3.39 -9.50 -3.82
C LEU A 24 -4.07 -8.13 -4.04
N THR A 25 -3.64 -7.40 -5.07
CA THR A 25 -4.24 -6.12 -5.45
C THR A 25 -5.67 -6.31 -5.97
N GLU A 26 -5.90 -7.35 -6.78
CA GLU A 26 -7.21 -7.73 -7.30
C GLU A 26 -8.17 -8.13 -6.16
N ILE A 27 -7.72 -8.96 -5.21
CA ILE A 27 -8.53 -9.35 -4.04
C ILE A 27 -8.93 -8.12 -3.21
N ARG A 28 -8.01 -7.19 -2.97
CA ARG A 28 -8.33 -5.95 -2.25
C ARG A 28 -9.31 -5.07 -3.02
N SER A 29 -9.18 -4.99 -4.33
CA SER A 29 -10.10 -4.25 -5.19
C SER A 29 -11.51 -4.84 -5.11
N LEU A 30 -11.62 -6.16 -5.22
CA LEU A 30 -12.88 -6.88 -5.09
C LEU A 30 -13.51 -6.65 -3.71
N ALA A 31 -12.74 -6.79 -2.63
CA ALA A 31 -13.23 -6.51 -1.28
C ALA A 31 -13.75 -5.08 -1.11
N ARG A 32 -13.05 -4.08 -1.66
CA ARG A 32 -13.50 -2.68 -1.64
C ARG A 32 -14.80 -2.47 -2.40
N SER A 33 -15.04 -3.21 -3.49
CA SER A 33 -16.30 -3.13 -4.24
C SER A 33 -17.52 -3.48 -3.39
N HIS A 34 -17.37 -4.33 -2.37
CA HIS A 34 -18.43 -4.72 -1.46
C HIS A 34 -18.74 -3.69 -0.34
N THR A 35 -17.98 -2.60 -0.25
CA THR A 35 -18.10 -1.63 0.86
C THR A 35 -19.54 -1.14 1.04
N ARG A 36 -20.24 -0.83 -0.06
CA ARG A 36 -21.63 -0.35 0.00
C ARG A 36 -22.58 -1.39 0.60
N THR A 37 -22.43 -2.65 0.20
CA THR A 37 -23.24 -3.76 0.72
C THR A 37 -22.91 -4.03 2.19
N ALA A 38 -21.63 -4.02 2.56
CA ALA A 38 -21.20 -4.19 3.94
C ALA A 38 -21.79 -3.11 4.87
N ILE A 39 -21.78 -1.85 4.45
CA ILE A 39 -22.41 -0.75 5.22
C ILE A 39 -23.92 -0.99 5.39
N ARG A 40 -24.62 -1.43 4.33
CA ARG A 40 -26.06 -1.75 4.43
C ARG A 40 -26.33 -2.87 5.44
N VAL A 41 -25.50 -3.90 5.46
CA VAL A 41 -25.61 -5.00 6.44
C VAL A 41 -25.42 -4.47 7.86
N LEU A 42 -24.40 -3.63 8.11
CA LEU A 42 -24.18 -3.03 9.44
C LEU A 42 -25.38 -2.19 9.88
N VAL A 43 -25.94 -1.37 8.99
CA VAL A 43 -27.16 -0.59 9.27
C VAL A 43 -28.35 -1.51 9.58
N GLY A 44 -28.49 -2.62 8.84
CA GLY A 44 -29.51 -3.63 9.09
C GLY A 44 -29.37 -4.25 10.49
N ILE A 45 -28.17 -4.70 10.87
CA ILE A 45 -27.89 -5.27 12.20
C ILE A 45 -28.21 -4.24 13.29
N MET A 46 -27.76 -2.99 13.14
CA MET A 46 -27.98 -1.92 14.11
C MET A 46 -29.47 -1.63 14.36
N ARG A 47 -30.33 -1.83 13.34
CA ARG A 47 -31.78 -1.59 13.39
C ARG A 47 -32.62 -2.82 13.71
N SER A 48 -32.02 -4.02 13.68
CA SER A 48 -32.75 -5.27 13.92
C SER A 48 -33.05 -5.45 15.40
N GLU A 49 -34.31 -5.78 15.73
CA GLU A 49 -34.74 -6.13 17.10
C GLU A 49 -34.28 -7.53 17.51
N ASP A 50 -34.08 -8.43 16.54
CA ASP A 50 -33.60 -9.80 16.77
C ASP A 50 -32.09 -9.89 17.00
N ALA A 51 -31.35 -8.81 16.71
CA ALA A 51 -29.92 -8.75 16.95
C ALA A 51 -29.62 -8.50 18.43
N THR A 52 -28.61 -9.18 18.98
CA THR A 52 -28.20 -8.95 20.36
C THR A 52 -27.80 -7.49 20.58
N PRO A 53 -28.00 -6.93 21.79
CA PRO A 53 -27.58 -5.55 22.08
C PRO A 53 -26.11 -5.28 21.74
N ALA A 54 -25.22 -6.23 22.02
CA ALA A 54 -23.80 -6.14 21.69
C ALA A 54 -23.53 -6.10 20.18
N ALA A 55 -24.26 -6.87 19.37
CA ALA A 55 -24.13 -6.85 17.91
C ALA A 55 -24.56 -5.49 17.33
N ARG A 56 -25.64 -4.90 17.87
CA ARG A 56 -26.11 -3.56 17.48
C ARG A 56 -25.09 -2.48 17.81
N VAL A 57 -24.53 -2.49 19.02
CA VAL A 57 -23.46 -1.56 19.43
C VAL A 57 -22.22 -1.71 18.56
N SER A 58 -21.81 -2.95 18.28
CA SER A 58 -20.66 -3.24 17.41
C SER A 58 -20.86 -2.71 15.99
N ALA A 59 -22.07 -2.89 15.43
CA ALA A 59 -22.41 -2.36 14.12
C ALA A 59 -22.44 -0.82 14.09
N ALA A 60 -22.98 -0.18 15.13
CA ALA A 60 -23.00 1.27 15.27
C ALA A 60 -21.58 1.85 15.34
N ASN A 61 -20.72 1.31 16.21
CA ASN A 61 -19.33 1.72 16.33
C ASN A 61 -18.59 1.58 15.00
N ALA A 62 -18.75 0.43 14.32
CA ALA A 62 -18.14 0.20 13.02
C ALA A 62 -18.52 1.25 11.96
N ILE A 63 -19.75 1.78 11.99
CA ILE A 63 -20.18 2.87 11.09
C ILE A 63 -19.52 4.20 11.50
N LEU A 64 -19.57 4.55 12.78
CA LEU A 64 -19.01 5.80 13.31
C LEU A 64 -17.51 5.90 13.06
N ASP A 65 -16.77 4.81 13.33
CA ASP A 65 -15.32 4.73 13.12
C ASP A 65 -14.92 4.99 11.66
N ARG A 66 -15.79 4.65 10.71
CA ARG A 66 -15.55 4.86 9.27
C ARG A 66 -15.95 6.27 8.81
N GLY A 67 -16.97 6.87 9.42
CA GLY A 67 -17.43 8.21 9.08
C GLY A 67 -16.61 9.32 9.72
N TRP A 68 -16.14 9.10 10.94
CA TRP A 68 -15.47 10.11 11.77
C TRP A 68 -14.03 9.73 12.16
N GLY A 69 -13.62 8.50 11.86
CA GLY A 69 -12.34 7.97 12.31
C GLY A 69 -12.41 7.41 13.73
N LYS A 70 -11.29 6.83 14.16
CA LYS A 70 -11.09 6.39 15.55
C LYS A 70 -10.60 7.57 16.39
N ALA A 71 -10.94 7.56 17.68
CA ALA A 71 -10.33 8.48 18.64
C ALA A 71 -8.81 8.37 18.58
N ALA A 72 -8.11 9.52 18.61
CA ALA A 72 -6.66 9.57 18.64
C ALA A 72 -6.16 8.72 19.83
N GLN A 73 -5.39 7.68 19.54
CA GLN A 73 -4.80 6.86 20.58
C GLN A 73 -3.55 7.58 21.10
N PRO A 74 -3.45 7.85 22.41
CA PRO A 74 -2.20 8.34 22.97
C PRO A 74 -1.12 7.31 22.70
N VAL A 75 -0.01 7.73 22.08
CA VAL A 75 1.15 6.87 21.93
C VAL A 75 1.91 6.93 23.24
N GLU A 76 1.92 5.82 23.98
CA GLU A 76 2.69 5.71 25.20
C GLU A 76 4.14 5.41 24.82
N ASN A 77 5.04 6.35 25.13
CA ASN A 77 6.47 6.17 24.95
C ASN A 77 6.98 5.36 26.14
N GLY A 78 7.65 4.24 25.88
CA GLY A 78 8.59 3.70 26.85
C GLY A 78 9.62 4.78 27.19
N GLU A 79 9.91 4.94 28.48
CA GLU A 79 10.75 5.97 29.12
C GLU A 79 11.62 6.80 28.15
N ASP A 80 11.34 8.10 28.07
CA ASP A 80 12.19 9.17 27.52
C ASP A 80 12.40 9.28 26.00
N GLY A 81 11.35 9.20 25.19
CA GLY A 81 11.45 9.52 23.76
C GLY A 81 10.33 10.40 23.24
N VAL A 82 10.61 11.68 22.96
CA VAL A 82 9.74 12.51 22.10
C VAL A 82 9.66 11.80 20.74
N LEU A 83 8.45 11.46 20.28
CA LEU A 83 8.26 10.89 18.96
C LEU A 83 8.46 11.97 17.90
N GLU A 84 9.68 12.12 17.40
CA GLU A 84 9.89 12.72 16.09
C GLU A 84 9.43 11.70 15.04
N LEU A 85 8.21 11.89 14.53
CA LEU A 85 7.71 11.11 13.40
C LEU A 85 8.45 11.54 12.12
N ILE A 86 9.68 11.05 11.95
CA ILE A 86 10.50 11.35 10.78
C ILE A 86 9.96 10.57 9.57
N HIS A 87 9.14 11.23 8.76
CA HIS A 87 8.76 10.71 7.44
C HIS A 87 9.89 10.97 6.44
N ARG A 88 10.71 9.96 6.17
CA ARG A 88 11.72 10.01 5.09
C ARG A 88 11.07 9.63 3.76
N ILE A 89 10.91 10.61 2.86
CA ILE A 89 10.44 10.39 1.48
C ILE A 89 11.66 10.38 0.56
N GLU A 90 11.93 9.26 -0.11
CA GLU A 90 12.99 9.16 -1.12
C GLU A 90 12.40 9.22 -2.54
N ARG A 91 12.90 10.14 -3.37
CA ARG A 91 12.49 10.25 -4.77
C ARG A 91 13.60 9.73 -5.68
N ILE A 92 13.43 8.52 -6.19
CA ILE A 92 14.36 7.92 -7.16
C ILE A 92 13.87 8.26 -8.57
N ILE A 93 14.66 9.05 -9.30
CA ILE A 93 14.39 9.33 -10.72
C ILE A 93 14.88 8.13 -11.52
N VAL A 94 13.95 7.43 -12.18
CA VAL A 94 14.27 6.33 -13.10
C VAL A 94 14.17 6.87 -14.52
N HIS A 95 15.29 6.90 -15.24
CA HIS A 95 15.27 7.13 -16.67
C HIS A 95 14.83 5.84 -17.38
N PRO A 96 13.83 5.89 -18.26
CA PRO A 96 13.47 4.72 -19.06
C PRO A 96 14.64 4.38 -20.01
N ASN A 97 14.98 3.11 -20.13
CA ASN A 97 15.94 2.66 -21.14
C ASN A 97 15.43 3.09 -22.52
N SER A 98 16.22 3.91 -23.22
CA SER A 98 16.03 4.18 -24.63
C SER A 98 16.24 2.87 -25.39
N SER A 99 15.16 2.21 -25.78
CA SER A 99 15.23 1.13 -26.75
C SER A 99 15.69 1.71 -28.09
N ASN A 100 16.91 1.33 -28.43
CA ASN A 100 17.65 1.49 -29.68
C ASN A 100 16.79 1.72 -30.94
N GLY A 101 17.10 2.76 -31.71
CA GLY A 101 16.65 2.98 -33.08
C GLY A 101 17.84 3.40 -33.92
N GLY A 102 18.65 2.43 -34.36
CA GLY A 102 19.50 2.62 -35.51
C GLY A 102 18.62 2.74 -36.75
N ASP A 103 18.91 3.72 -37.60
CA ASP A 103 19.02 3.59 -39.06
C ASP A 103 18.95 4.97 -39.74
N ALA A 104 19.70 5.07 -40.84
CA ALA A 104 19.74 6.13 -41.86
C ALA A 104 20.63 7.36 -41.58
N VAL A 105 21.90 7.25 -41.99
CA VAL A 105 22.60 8.38 -42.61
C VAL A 105 22.78 8.10 -44.11
N HIS A 106 22.23 9.06 -44.85
CA HIS A 106 22.16 9.28 -46.29
C HIS A 106 23.47 9.05 -47.06
N ASP A 107 23.37 8.42 -48.23
CA ASP A 107 24.35 8.48 -49.32
C ASP A 107 24.60 9.94 -49.77
N ALA A 108 25.85 10.24 -50.12
CA ALA A 108 26.28 11.42 -50.85
C ALA A 108 27.04 11.00 -52.10
#